data_AF-A0A258YZV3-F1
#
_entry.id   AF-A0A258YZV3-F1
#
_cell.length_a   1.000
_cell.length_b   1.000
_cell.length_c   1.000
_cell.angle_alpha   90.00
_cell.angle_beta   90.00
_cell.angle_gamma   90.00
#
_symmetry.space_group_name_H-M   'P 1'
#
loop_
_entity.id
_entity.type
_entity.pdbx_description
1 polymer ?
#
loop_
_entity_poly.entity_id
_entity_poly.type
_entity_poly.pdbx_seq_one_letter_code
_entity_poly.pdbx_strand_id
1 'polypeptide(L)' 'MYLGPAILFGLFSSLYYVPGFLDTPLGLLTTRQFISQLLFAIFGLIALASLARSIEFDPVWPWRPEFRKRLNALLGRT' A
#
# COMPACT_ATOMS: atom_id res chain seq x y z
N MET A 1 11.87 6.81 -1.11
CA MET A 1 10.84 6.32 -2.04
C MET A 1 9.84 5.50 -1.24
N TYR A 2 8.58 5.93 -1.19
CA TYR A 2 7.52 5.33 -0.38
C TYR A 2 6.64 4.34 -1.16
N LEU A 3 6.73 4.33 -2.50
CA LEU A 3 5.98 3.42 -3.35
C LEU A 3 6.33 1.94 -3.10
N GLY A 4 7.63 1.65 -2.94
CA GLY A 4 8.11 0.30 -2.64
C GLY A 4 7.49 -0.25 -1.34
N PRO A 5 7.62 0.46 -0.21
CA PRO A 5 6.91 0.13 1.02
C PRO A 5 5.40 -0.04 0.84
N ALA A 6 4.73 0.85 0.11
CA ALA A 6 3.29 0.75 -0.14
C ALA A 6 2.90 -0.57 -0.81
N ILE A 7 3.64 -0.98 -1.84
CA ILE A 7 3.43 -2.24 -2.55
C ILE A 7 3.72 -3.43 -1.64
N LEU A 8 4.86 -3.42 -0.94
CA LEU A 8 5.27 -4.51 -0.05
C LEU A 8 4.26 -4.73 1.06
N PHE A 9 3.84 -3.68 1.76
CA PHE A 9 2.85 -3.79 2.83
C PHE A 9 1.47 -4.18 2.30
N GLY A 10 1.10 -3.74 1.09
CA GLY A 10 -0.14 -4.17 0.44
C GLY A 10 -0.13 -5.67 0.14
N LEU A 11 0.97 -6.19 -0.41
CA LEU A 11 1.16 -7.62 -0.63
C LEU A 11 1.14 -8.41 0.70
N PHE A 12 1.86 -7.95 1.72
CA PHE A 12 1.84 -8.57 3.05
C PHE A 12 0.45 -8.57 3.66
N SER A 13 -0.31 -7.47 3.55
CA SER A 13 -1.69 -7.40 4.02
C SER A 13 -2.54 -8.51 3.41
N SER A 14 -2.43 -8.75 2.09
CA SER A 14 -3.20 -9.79 1.40
C SER A 14 -2.97 -11.21 1.95
N LEU A 15 -1.80 -11.51 2.53
CA LEU A 15 -1.52 -12.82 3.15
C LEU A 15 -2.36 -13.08 4.40
N TYR A 16 -2.89 -12.03 5.03
CA TYR A 16 -3.70 -12.10 6.24
C TYR A 16 -5.19 -11.89 5.99
N TYR A 17 -5.60 -11.83 4.72
CA TYR A 17 -7.01 -11.65 4.35
C TYR A 17 -7.88 -12.79 4.92
N VAL A 18 -8.94 -12.42 5.64
CA VAL A 18 -9.92 -13.36 6.18
C VAL A 18 -11.24 -13.18 5.43
N PRO A 19 -11.74 -14.21 4.72
CA PRO A 19 -13.05 -14.17 4.07
C PRO A 19 -14.17 -13.88 5.08
N GLY A 20 -15.16 -13.08 4.69
CA GLY A 20 -16.25 -12.70 5.60
C GLY A 20 -15.81 -11.75 6.73
N PHE A 21 -14.73 -10.97 6.51
CA PHE A 21 -14.19 -10.01 7.47
C PHE A 21 -15.25 -9.08 8.08
N LEU A 22 -16.13 -8.53 7.25
CA LEU A 22 -17.20 -7.62 7.69
C LEU A 22 -18.46 -8.37 8.15
N ASP A 23 -18.57 -9.65 7.81
CA ASP A 23 -19.79 -10.44 8.04
C ASP A 23 -19.73 -11.23 9.34
N THR A 24 -18.53 -11.46 9.89
CA THR A 24 -18.34 -12.28 11.10
C THR A 24 -18.33 -11.40 12.36
N PRO A 25 -19.22 -11.63 13.33
CA PRO A 25 -19.23 -10.88 14.59
C PRO A 25 -17.93 -11.11 15.37
N LEU A 26 -17.37 -10.06 15.97
CA LEU A 26 -16.11 -10.14 16.74
C LEU A 26 -16.15 -11.18 17.86
N GLY A 27 -17.32 -11.36 18.51
CA GLY A 27 -17.51 -12.33 19.60
C GLY A 27 -17.50 -13.80 19.18
N LEU A 28 -17.52 -14.09 17.87
CA LEU A 28 -17.48 -15.45 17.32
C LEU A 28 -16.11 -15.79 16.70
N LEU A 29 -15.16 -14.87 16.72
CA LEU A 29 -13.84 -15.07 16.13
C LEU A 29 -12.98 -15.98 17.00
N THR A 30 -12.32 -16.94 16.35
CA THR A 30 -11.19 -17.63 16.99
C THR A 30 -10.01 -16.68 17.16
N THR A 31 -9.16 -16.92 18.15
CA THR A 31 -7.94 -16.10 18.38
C THR A 31 -7.08 -15.97 17.13
N ARG A 32 -6.96 -17.03 16.34
CA ARG A 32 -6.22 -17.01 15.08
C ARG A 32 -6.84 -16.04 14.07
N GLN A 33 -8.16 -16.11 13.88
CA GLN A 33 -8.87 -15.21 12.96
C GLN A 33 -8.74 -13.76 13.42
N PHE A 34 -8.90 -13.51 14.72
CA PHE A 34 -8.72 -12.17 15.29
C PHE A 34 -7.33 -11.59 14.99
N ILE A 35 -6.27 -12.37 15.22
CA ILE A 35 -4.89 -11.94 14.93
C ILE A 35 -4.70 -11.69 13.43
N SER A 36 -5.17 -12.59 12.57
CA SER A 36 -5.08 -12.42 11.11
C SER A 36 -5.81 -11.15 10.66
N GLN A 37 -7.01 -10.90 11.15
CA GLN A 37 -7.77 -9.69 10.86
C GLN A 37 -7.06 -8.42 11.32
N LEU A 38 -6.48 -8.43 12.52
CA LEU A 38 -5.70 -7.32 13.05
C LEU A 38 -4.48 -7.02 12.17
N LEU A 39 -3.73 -8.05 11.79
CA LEU A 39 -2.56 -7.93 10.92
C LEU A 39 -2.95 -7.44 9.52
N PHE A 40 -4.03 -7.95 8.95
CA PHE A 40 -4.59 -7.49 7.68
C PHE A 40 -4.85 -5.97 7.73
N ALA A 41 -5.55 -5.50 8.76
CA ALA A 41 -5.88 -4.09 8.95
C ALA A 41 -4.63 -3.23 9.16
N ILE A 42 -3.70 -3.64 10.02
CA ILE A 42 -2.46 -2.89 10.30
C ILE A 42 -1.63 -2.74 9.02
N PHE A 43 -1.34 -3.85 8.33
CA PHE A 43 -0.54 -3.79 7.11
C PHE A 43 -1.24 -3.04 5.99
N GLY A 44 -2.57 -3.17 5.88
CA GLY A 44 -3.38 -2.41 4.92
C GLY A 44 -3.30 -0.91 5.17
N LEU A 45 -3.42 -0.48 6.43
CA LEU A 45 -3.30 0.93 6.82
C LEU A 45 -1.89 1.48 6.57
N ILE A 46 -0.84 0.70 6.88
CA ILE A 46 0.54 1.08 6.60
C ILE A 46 0.79 1.20 5.09
N ALA A 47 0.23 0.28 4.29
CA ALA A 47 0.31 0.33 2.84
C ALA A 47 -0.34 1.60 2.28
N LEU A 48 -1.54 1.94 2.77
CA LEU A 48 -2.27 3.15 2.40
C LEU A 48 -1.52 4.42 2.79
N ALA A 49 -0.99 4.49 4.01
CA ALA A 49 -0.20 5.63 4.49
C ALA A 49 1.09 5.80 3.67
N SER A 50 1.75 4.69 3.32
CA SER A 50 2.93 4.70 2.45
C SER A 50 2.59 5.14 1.03
N LEU A 51 1.43 4.71 0.50
CA LEU A 51 0.96 5.12 -0.82
C LEU A 51 0.67 6.62 -0.86
N ALA A 52 -0.01 7.15 0.17
CA ALA A 52 -0.28 8.58 0.28
C ALA A 52 1.02 9.39 0.28
N ARG A 53 2.01 9.00 1.10
CA ARG A 53 3.34 9.62 1.07
C ARG A 53 4.04 9.47 -0.27
N SER A 54 3.87 8.35 -0.97
CA SER A 54 4.44 8.17 -2.30
C SER A 54 3.89 9.20 -3.27
N ILE A 55 2.59 9.42 -3.29
CA ILE A 55 1.93 10.43 -4.13
C ILE A 55 2.48 11.83 -3.82
N GLU A 56 2.77 12.12 -2.55
CA GLU A 56 3.26 13.40 -2.05
C GLU A 56 4.76 13.66 -2.22
N PHE A 57 5.60 12.63 -2.29
CA PHE A 57 7.05 12.82 -2.29
C PHE A 57 7.81 12.09 -3.40
N ASP A 58 7.28 10.99 -3.94
CA ASP A 58 8.05 10.19 -4.88
C ASP A 58 8.08 10.82 -6.28
N PRO A 59 9.24 10.85 -6.93
CA PRO A 59 9.41 11.46 -8.25
C PRO A 59 8.98 10.56 -9.41
N VAL A 60 8.32 9.43 -9.11
CA VAL A 60 7.85 8.44 -10.09
C VAL A 60 6.51 8.83 -10.73
N TRP A 61 5.81 9.80 -10.14
CA TRP A 61 4.46 10.17 -10.58
C TRP A 61 4.46 11.22 -11.70
N PRO A 62 3.55 11.12 -12.69
CA PRO A 62 3.58 11.95 -13.91
C PRO A 62 3.41 13.47 -13.69
N TRP A 63 2.78 13.87 -12.58
CA TRP A 63 2.63 15.27 -12.21
C TRP A 63 3.90 15.86 -11.57
N ARG A 64 4.90 15.04 -11.23
CA ARG A 64 6.15 15.51 -10.63
C ARG A 64 7.06 16.13 -11.70
N PRO A 65 7.67 17.29 -11.43
CA PRO A 65 8.64 17.89 -12.34
C PRO A 65 9.81 16.94 -12.65
N GLU A 66 10.28 16.19 -11.64
CA GLU A 66 11.36 15.21 -11.80
C GLU A 66 11.02 14.10 -12.78
N PHE A 67 9.78 13.58 -12.73
CA PHE A 67 9.31 12.57 -13.67
C PHE A 67 9.36 13.09 -15.10
N ARG A 68 8.83 14.30 -15.34
CA ARG A 68 8.82 14.93 -16.66
C ARG A 68 10.22 15.18 -17.18
N LYS A 69 11.15 15.63 -16.32
CA LYS A 69 12.57 15.81 -16.68
C LYS A 69 13.21 14.48 -17.10
N ARG A 70 13.02 13.42 -16.31
CA ARG A 70 13.53 12.08 -16.63
C ARG A 70 12.92 11.53 -17.92
N LEU A 71 11.62 11.71 -18.12
CA LEU A 71 10.92 11.28 -19.33
C LEU A 71 11.42 12.04 -20.57
N ASN A 72 11.58 13.35 -20.48
CA ASN A 72 12.10 14.17 -21.58
C ASN A 72 13.55 13.78 -21.93
N ALA A 73 14.40 13.56 -20.92
CA ALA A 73 15.75 13.04 -21.12
C ALA A 73 15.76 11.67 -21.81
N LEU A 74 14.88 10.75 -21.39
CA LEU A 74 14.72 9.43 -22.03
C LEU A 74 14.22 9.54 -23.48
N LEU A 75 13.38 10.51 -23.78
CA LEU A 75 12.87 10.78 -25.12
C LEU A 75 13.83 11.61 -25.99
N GLY A 76 15.05 11.89 -25.50
CA GLY A 76 16.05 12.69 -26.24
C GLY A 76 15.66 14.16 -26.42
N ARG A 77 14.71 14.66 -25.62
CA ARG A 77 14.27 16.05 -25.59
C ARG A 77 14.99 16.75 -24.44
N THR A 78 16.23 17.17 -24.66
CA THR A 78 16.99 18.05 -23.76
C THR A 78 16.58 19.50 -23.95
#